data_AF-A0A1H8IRW2-F1
#
_entry.id   AF-A0A1H8IRW2-F1
#
_cell.length_a   1.000
_cell.length_b   1.000
_cell.length_c   1.000
_cell.angle_alpha   90.00
_cell.angle_beta   90.00
_cell.angle_gamma   90.00
#
_symmetry.space_group_name_H-M   'P 1'
#
loop_
_entity.id
_entity.type
_entity.pdbx_description
1 polymer ?
#
loop_
_entity_poly.entity_id
_entity_poly.type
_entity_poly.pdbx_seq_one_letter_code
_entity_poly.pdbx_strand_id
1 'polypeptide(L)'
;MDDKKQRIRELEREYFKLSRKEVRLIRKQQNYLIDTSQERKKLNAVMKKIEDELSELKKNLINYPVEIKILKEPSYNGDTAKHEINLIDFKCKKVVETTNFVNLMQEIQKFLQEEARKLEEKGLLPKPTPPMFYINYAKKTLTINFYYEK
;
A
#
# COMPACT_ATOMS: atom_id res chain seq x y z
N MET A 1 15.10 13.09 2.41
CA MET A 1 13.88 12.30 2.73
C MET A 1 13.06 12.06 1.46
N ASP A 2 12.92 13.06 0.58
CA ASP A 2 12.23 12.92 -0.71
C ASP A 2 12.91 11.96 -1.70
N ASP A 3 14.24 11.94 -1.76
CA ASP A 3 14.98 11.02 -2.66
C ASP A 3 14.69 9.54 -2.38
N LYS A 4 14.59 9.18 -1.09
CA LYS A 4 14.28 7.81 -0.67
C LYS A 4 12.87 7.40 -1.11
N LYS A 5 11.89 8.31 -0.98
CA LYS A 5 10.50 8.08 -1.43
C LYS A 5 10.40 8.01 -2.94
N GLN A 6 11.17 8.85 -3.64
CA GLN A 6 11.24 8.84 -5.09
C GLN A 6 11.83 7.51 -5.57
N ARG A 7 12.92 7.06 -4.94
CA ARG A 7 13.56 5.77 -5.23
C ARG A 7 12.63 4.58 -4.99
N ILE A 8 11.91 4.53 -3.87
CA ILE A 8 10.92 3.48 -3.61
C ILE A 8 9.85 3.45 -4.71
N ARG A 9 9.29 4.62 -5.09
CA ARG A 9 8.27 4.72 -6.15
C ARG A 9 8.80 4.29 -7.52
N GLU A 10 10.05 4.61 -7.83
CA GLU A 10 10.73 4.18 -9.06
C GLU A 10 10.89 2.66 -9.09
N LEU A 11 11.41 2.07 -8.02
CA LEU A 11 11.60 0.62 -7.89
C LEU A 11 10.27 -0.14 -7.95
N GLU A 12 9.21 0.35 -7.28
CA GLU A 12 7.87 -0.25 -7.36
C GLU A 12 7.31 -0.21 -8.79
N ARG A 13 7.48 0.91 -9.50
CA ARG A 13 7.07 1.03 -10.90
C ARG A 13 7.85 0.08 -11.81
N GLU A 14 9.16 -0.04 -11.58
CA GLU A 14 10.02 -0.93 -12.36
C GLU A 14 9.67 -2.40 -12.12
N TYR A 15 9.53 -2.81 -10.85
CA TYR A 15 9.09 -4.14 -10.47
C TYR A 15 7.77 -4.51 -11.15
N PHE A 16 6.79 -3.61 -11.12
CA PHE A 16 5.49 -3.84 -11.75
C PHE A 16 5.58 -4.00 -13.28
N LYS A 17 6.45 -3.23 -13.94
CA LYS A 17 6.71 -3.41 -15.39
C LYS A 17 7.33 -4.78 -15.68
N LEU A 18 8.29 -5.22 -14.86
CA LEU A 18 8.95 -6.52 -15.02
C LEU A 18 7.99 -7.69 -14.76
N SER A 19 7.15 -7.60 -13.72
CA SER A 19 6.12 -8.60 -13.44
C SER A 19 5.14 -8.77 -14.62
N ARG A 20 4.71 -7.69 -15.26
CA ARG A 20 3.90 -7.76 -16.50
C ARG A 20 4.64 -8.47 -17.64
N LYS A 21 5.96 -8.29 -17.76
CA LYS A 21 6.80 -8.98 -18.74
C LYS A 21 6.88 -10.48 -18.44
N GLU A 22 7.00 -10.87 -17.16
CA GLU A 22 7.01 -12.27 -16.74
C GLU A 22 5.71 -12.98 -17.13
N VAL A 23 4.56 -12.36 -16.84
CA VAL A 23 3.24 -12.89 -17.21
C VAL A 23 3.11 -13.11 -18.72
N ARG A 24 3.64 -12.19 -19.54
CA ARG A 24 3.64 -12.33 -21.00
C ARG A 24 4.50 -13.51 -21.45
N LEU A 25 5.67 -13.72 -20.85
CA LEU A 25 6.55 -14.85 -21.17
C LEU A 25 5.89 -16.19 -20.81
N ILE A 26 5.26 -16.27 -19.63
CA ILE A 26 4.49 -17.46 -19.21
C ILE A 26 3.39 -17.79 -20.23
N ARG A 27 2.61 -16.79 -20.64
CA ARG A 27 1.57 -16.98 -21.68
C ARG A 27 2.14 -17.46 -23.00
N LYS A 28 3.30 -16.93 -23.43
CA LYS A 28 3.95 -17.38 -24.66
C LYS A 28 4.39 -18.84 -24.59
N GLN A 29 4.99 -19.23 -23.46
CA GLN A 29 5.43 -20.61 -23.23
C GLN A 29 4.24 -21.58 -23.24
N GLN A 30 3.11 -21.19 -22.66
CA GLN A 30 1.89 -22.00 -22.63
C GLN A 30 1.17 -22.05 -23.99
N ASN A 31 1.04 -20.93 -24.69
CA ASN A 31 0.21 -20.85 -25.90
C ASN A 31 0.95 -21.26 -27.19
N TYR A 32 2.26 -21.06 -27.25
CA TYR A 32 3.05 -21.29 -28.46
C TYR A 32 4.11 -22.38 -28.29
N LEU A 33 4.14 -23.05 -27.12
CA LEU A 33 5.13 -24.10 -26.80
C LEU A 33 6.59 -23.64 -26.97
N ILE A 34 6.85 -22.34 -26.81
CA ILE A 34 8.20 -21.75 -26.93
C ILE A 34 8.90 -21.83 -25.57
N ASP A 35 10.14 -22.32 -25.52
CA ASP A 35 10.94 -22.27 -24.30
C ASP A 35 11.38 -20.83 -23.99
N THR A 36 10.81 -20.25 -22.92
CA THR A 36 11.18 -18.92 -22.41
C THR A 36 11.94 -18.99 -21.08
N SER A 37 12.37 -20.19 -20.66
CA SER A 37 12.89 -20.44 -19.31
C SER A 37 14.15 -19.64 -19.00
N GLN A 38 15.05 -19.46 -19.98
CA GLN A 38 16.25 -18.64 -19.80
C GLN A 38 15.91 -17.15 -19.63
N GLU A 39 14.98 -16.62 -20.41
CA GLU A 39 14.56 -15.22 -20.29
C GLU A 39 13.87 -14.96 -18.95
N ARG A 40 13.01 -15.90 -18.52
CA ARG A 40 12.35 -15.85 -17.21
C ARG A 40 13.35 -15.91 -16.06
N LYS A 41 14.38 -16.77 -16.13
CA LYS A 41 15.46 -16.81 -15.11
C LYS A 41 16.19 -15.46 -14.99
N LYS A 42 16.54 -14.83 -16.12
CA LYS A 42 17.19 -13.51 -16.12
C LYS A 42 16.27 -12.43 -15.53
N LEU A 43 14.99 -12.45 -15.88
CA LEU A 43 14.00 -11.51 -15.38
C LEU A 43 13.82 -11.63 -13.86
N ASN A 44 13.70 -12.86 -13.36
CA ASN A 44 13.47 -13.11 -11.93
C ASN A 44 14.68 -12.73 -11.08
N ALA A 45 15.90 -12.86 -11.62
CA ALA A 45 17.11 -12.36 -10.95
C ALA A 45 17.11 -10.83 -10.79
N VAL A 46 16.61 -10.08 -11.78
CA VAL A 46 16.48 -8.62 -11.69
C VAL A 46 15.38 -8.23 -10.70
N MET A 47 14.22 -8.89 -10.78
CA MET A 47 13.10 -8.65 -9.86
C MET A 47 13.51 -8.88 -8.41
N LYS A 48 14.28 -9.94 -8.12
CA LYS A 48 14.78 -10.22 -6.77
C LYS A 48 15.69 -9.12 -6.23
N LYS A 49 16.58 -8.54 -7.05
CA LYS A 49 17.42 -7.40 -6.63
C LYS A 49 16.58 -6.19 -6.24
N ILE A 50 15.51 -5.92 -6.99
CA ILE A 50 14.57 -4.84 -6.68
C ILE A 50 13.82 -5.12 -5.39
N GLU A 51 13.38 -6.36 -5.14
CA GLU A 51 12.76 -6.77 -3.87
C GLU A 51 13.70 -6.57 -2.68
N ASP A 52 14.96 -7.01 -2.81
CA ASP A 52 15.98 -6.85 -1.77
C ASP A 52 16.23 -5.36 -1.46
N GLU A 53 16.36 -4.50 -2.49
CA GLU A 53 16.53 -3.05 -2.33
C GLU A 53 15.29 -2.40 -1.70
N LEU A 54 14.09 -2.75 -2.17
CA LEU A 54 12.84 -2.28 -1.57
C LEU A 54 12.73 -2.69 -0.11
N SER A 55 13.13 -3.92 0.23
CA SER A 55 13.13 -4.42 1.60
C SER A 55 14.04 -3.58 2.52
N GLU A 56 15.27 -3.30 2.08
CA GLU A 56 16.22 -2.50 2.87
C GLU A 56 15.77 -1.03 2.98
N LEU A 57 15.23 -0.45 1.90
CA LEU A 57 14.69 0.91 1.93
C LEU A 57 13.46 1.00 2.85
N LYS A 58 12.60 -0.02 2.89
CA LYS A 58 11.39 -0.04 3.72
C LYS A 58 11.62 -0.51 5.15
N LYS A 59 12.80 -1.04 5.49
CA LYS A 59 13.16 -1.57 6.81
C LYS A 59 12.93 -0.61 7.98
N ASN A 60 13.04 0.69 7.73
CA ASN A 60 12.82 1.76 8.72
C ASN A 60 11.44 2.41 8.62
N LEU A 61 10.60 1.97 7.68
CA LEU A 61 9.23 2.45 7.55
C LEU A 61 8.32 1.56 8.39
N ILE A 62 7.62 2.16 9.36
CA ILE A 62 6.76 1.42 10.26
C ILE A 62 5.40 1.29 9.58
N ASN A 63 4.99 0.07 9.26
CA ASN A 63 3.70 -0.20 8.61
C ASN A 63 2.60 -0.27 9.66
N TYR A 64 1.52 0.48 9.46
CA TYR A 64 0.33 0.40 10.29
C TYR A 64 -0.89 0.01 9.45
N PRO A 65 -1.63 -1.03 9.86
CA PRO A 65 -2.87 -1.39 9.19
C PRO A 65 -3.96 -0.38 9.55
N VAL A 66 -4.67 0.05 8.51
CA VAL A 66 -5.78 0.99 8.59
C VAL A 66 -7.02 0.33 8.02
N GLU A 67 -8.08 0.32 8.80
CA GLU A 67 -9.41 -0.11 8.35
C GLU A 67 -10.19 1.11 7.86
N ILE A 68 -10.76 1.00 6.67
CA ILE A 68 -11.59 2.00 6.02
C ILE A 68 -12.98 1.41 5.88
N LYS A 69 -13.97 2.03 6.52
CA LYS A 69 -15.37 1.65 6.43
C LYS A 69 -16.15 2.68 5.65
N ILE A 70 -16.94 2.23 4.68
CA ILE A 70 -17.84 3.13 3.92
C ILE A 70 -19.10 3.34 4.75
N LEU A 71 -19.35 4.57 5.20
CA LEU A 71 -20.56 4.95 5.93
C LEU A 71 -21.66 5.45 4.98
N LYS A 72 -21.27 6.19 3.95
CA LYS A 72 -22.15 6.67 2.89
C LYS A 72 -21.45 6.45 1.55
N GLU A 73 -22.11 5.73 0.64
CA GLU A 73 -21.61 5.53 -0.71
C GLU A 73 -21.67 6.84 -1.50
N PRO A 74 -20.69 7.10 -2.38
CA PRO A 74 -20.79 8.19 -3.33
C PRO A 74 -21.98 7.93 -4.25
N SER A 75 -22.81 8.95 -4.49
CA SER A 75 -23.85 8.86 -5.52
C SER A 75 -23.24 9.15 -6.89
N TYR A 76 -23.93 8.74 -7.96
CA TYR A 76 -23.54 9.05 -9.34
C TYR A 76 -23.44 10.57 -9.62
N ASN A 77 -24.00 11.43 -8.75
CA ASN A 77 -24.06 12.88 -8.93
C ASN A 77 -22.89 13.64 -8.30
N GLY A 78 -21.82 12.95 -7.87
CA GLY A 78 -20.65 13.61 -7.29
C GLY A 78 -20.80 14.00 -5.82
N ASP A 79 -21.74 13.38 -5.09
CA ASP A 79 -21.89 13.57 -3.65
C ASP A 79 -20.63 13.12 -2.88
N THR A 80 -20.36 13.80 -1.77
CA THR A 80 -19.32 13.38 -0.81
C THR A 80 -19.64 12.01 -0.24
N ALA A 81 -18.71 11.07 -0.45
CA ALA A 81 -18.67 9.81 0.27
C ALA A 81 -18.19 10.06 1.70
N LYS A 82 -18.76 9.32 2.67
CA LYS A 82 -18.33 9.38 4.07
C LYS A 82 -17.64 8.10 4.45
N HIS A 83 -16.44 8.21 4.99
CA HIS A 83 -15.61 7.09 5.40
C HIS A 83 -15.26 7.20 6.88
N GLU A 84 -15.34 6.10 7.62
CA GLU A 84 -14.73 5.96 8.94
C GLU A 84 -13.36 5.29 8.74
N ILE A 85 -12.31 6.00 9.14
CA ILE A 85 -10.93 5.52 9.12
C ILE A 85 -10.59 5.09 10.55
N ASN A 86 -10.05 3.89 10.70
CA ASN A 86 -9.67 3.31 11.97
C ASN A 86 -8.19 2.90 11.92
N LEU A 87 -7.35 3.62 12.67
CA LEU A 87 -5.94 3.27 12.85
C LEU A 87 -5.87 2.20 13.95
N ILE A 88 -5.83 0.93 13.52
CA ILE A 88 -6.06 -0.23 14.40
C ILE A 88 -5.12 -0.23 15.62
N ASP A 89 -3.82 -0.04 15.37
CA ASP A 89 -2.79 -0.11 16.42
C ASP A 89 -2.81 1.12 17.35
N PHE A 90 -3.36 2.24 16.88
CA PHE A 90 -3.52 3.48 17.64
C PHE A 90 -4.82 3.53 18.42
N LYS A 91 -5.78 2.64 18.12
CA LYS A 91 -7.13 2.62 18.68
C LYS A 91 -7.87 3.95 18.52
N CYS A 92 -7.58 4.68 17.44
CA CYS A 92 -8.20 5.96 17.14
C CYS A 92 -8.91 5.93 15.79
N LYS A 93 -9.96 6.76 15.69
CA LYS A 93 -10.84 6.81 14.55
C LYS A 93 -11.06 8.23 14.09
N LYS A 94 -11.26 8.39 12.78
CA LYS A 94 -11.59 9.68 12.16
C LYS A 94 -12.62 9.47 11.07
N VAL A 95 -13.64 10.32 11.03
CA VAL A 95 -14.59 10.36 9.91
C VAL A 95 -14.07 11.37 8.90
N VAL A 96 -14.01 10.97 7.63
CA VAL A 96 -13.55 11.82 6.53
C VAL A 96 -14.58 11.78 5.41
N GLU A 97 -14.92 12.97 4.93
CA GLU A 97 -15.80 13.14 3.77
C GLU A 97 -14.95 13.53 2.57
N THR A 98 -15.05 12.77 1.48
CA THR A 98 -14.27 13.04 0.26
C THR A 98 -15.10 12.80 -0.98
N THR A 99 -14.75 13.47 -2.06
CA THR A 99 -15.34 13.27 -3.38
C THR A 99 -14.60 12.23 -4.21
N ASN A 100 -13.36 11.87 -3.84
CA ASN A 100 -12.56 10.91 -4.58
C ASN A 100 -11.59 10.12 -3.69
N PHE A 101 -11.16 8.98 -4.21
CA PHE A 101 -10.27 8.05 -3.53
C PHE A 101 -8.88 8.63 -3.25
N VAL A 102 -8.35 9.50 -4.12
CA VAL A 102 -7.01 10.09 -3.95
C VAL A 102 -6.96 10.97 -2.70
N ASN A 103 -7.97 11.81 -2.51
CA ASN A 103 -8.12 12.68 -1.35
C ASN A 103 -8.27 11.84 -0.07
N LEU A 104 -9.04 10.75 -0.12
CA LEU A 104 -9.18 9.84 1.01
C LEU A 104 -7.83 9.26 1.43
N MET A 105 -7.04 8.75 0.48
CA MET A 105 -5.72 8.19 0.77
C MET A 105 -4.75 9.22 1.36
N GLN A 106 -4.80 10.46 0.88
CA GLN A 106 -3.99 11.55 1.43
C GLN A 106 -4.41 11.91 2.86
N GLU A 107 -5.71 11.99 3.14
CA GLU A 107 -6.23 12.27 4.47
C GLU A 107 -5.93 11.15 5.47
N ILE A 108 -5.98 9.89 5.05
CA ILE A 108 -5.53 8.75 5.87
C ILE A 108 -4.04 8.88 6.20
N GLN A 109 -3.20 9.16 5.19
CA GLN A 109 -1.76 9.32 5.41
C GLN A 109 -1.48 10.45 6.40
N LYS A 110 -2.11 11.61 6.25
CA LYS A 110 -1.96 12.74 7.20
C LYS A 110 -2.39 12.33 8.61
N PHE A 111 -3.54 11.68 8.74
CA PHE A 111 -4.06 11.24 10.03
C PHE A 111 -3.11 10.29 10.75
N LEU A 112 -2.55 9.30 10.03
CA LEU A 112 -1.54 8.40 10.57
C LEU A 112 -0.30 9.17 11.05
N GLN A 113 0.21 10.10 10.24
CA GLN A 113 1.41 10.87 10.56
C GLN A 113 1.24 11.75 11.80
N GLU A 114 0.08 12.40 11.94
CA GLU A 114 -0.23 13.23 13.09
C GLU A 114 -0.33 12.41 14.38
N GLU A 115 -1.04 11.29 14.36
CA GLU A 115 -1.23 10.43 15.54
C GLU A 115 0.07 9.73 15.95
N ALA A 116 0.84 9.25 14.97
CA ALA A 116 2.15 8.64 15.21
C ALA A 116 3.15 9.63 15.79
N ARG A 117 3.22 10.87 15.29
CA ARG A 117 4.12 11.91 15.83
C ARG A 117 3.77 12.26 17.28
N LYS A 118 2.48 12.43 17.61
CA LYS A 118 2.02 12.70 18.98
C LYS A 118 2.42 11.61 19.97
N LEU A 119 2.41 10.35 19.55
CA LEU A 119 2.80 9.22 20.40
C LEU A 119 4.31 9.01 20.42
N GLU A 120 5.00 9.28 19.32
CA GLU A 120 6.46 9.21 19.25
C GLU A 120 7.14 10.23 20.20
N GLU A 121 6.65 11.47 20.24
CA GLU A 121 7.13 12.50 21.19
C GLU A 121 7.01 12.06 22.66
N LYS A 122 6.07 11.16 22.95
CA LYS A 122 5.83 10.59 24.29
C LYS A 122 6.55 9.25 24.51
N GLY A 123 7.25 8.72 23.51
CA GLY A 123 7.86 7.39 23.56
C GLY A 123 6.84 6.24 23.61
N LEU A 124 5.60 6.49 23.17
CA LEU A 124 4.45 5.56 23.24
C LEU A 124 4.01 5.05 21.86
N LEU A 125 4.91 5.07 20.88
CA LEU A 125 4.59 4.60 19.54
C LEU A 125 4.23 3.10 19.58
N PRO A 126 3.04 2.69 19.08
CA PRO A 126 2.59 1.30 19.20
C PRO A 126 3.44 0.38 18.34
N LYS A 127 3.65 -0.86 18.79
CA LYS A 127 4.24 -1.90 17.94
C LYS A 127 3.27 -2.20 16.79
N PRO A 128 3.72 -2.15 15.52
CA PRO A 128 2.85 -2.40 14.39
C PRO A 128 2.38 -3.84 14.34
N THR A 129 1.08 -4.04 14.08
CA THR A 129 0.55 -5.32 13.65
C THR A 129 1.16 -5.68 12.28
N PRO A 130 1.47 -6.97 12.01
CA PRO A 130 2.00 -7.37 10.71
C PRO A 130 1.13 -6.86 9.54
N PRO A 131 1.73 -6.56 8.37
CA PRO A 131 1.00 -6.05 7.23
C PRO A 131 -0.17 -6.96 6.83
N MET A 132 -1.38 -6.41 6.74
CA MET A 132 -2.59 -7.14 6.35
C MET A 132 -3.32 -6.46 5.20
N PHE A 133 -3.91 -7.26 4.31
CA PHE A 133 -4.85 -6.81 3.29
C PHE A 133 -6.13 -7.66 3.40
N TYR A 134 -7.27 -7.01 3.60
CA TYR A 134 -8.54 -7.70 3.78
C TYR A 134 -9.72 -6.85 3.29
N ILE A 135 -10.69 -7.49 2.64
CA ILE A 135 -11.93 -6.86 2.19
C ILE A 135 -13.11 -7.61 2.82
N ASN A 136 -13.99 -6.89 3.50
CA ASN A 136 -15.25 -7.43 3.98
C ASN A 136 -16.42 -6.76 3.26
N TYR A 137 -17.03 -7.48 2.33
CA TYR A 137 -18.18 -6.98 1.57
C TYR A 137 -19.42 -6.77 2.44
N ALA A 138 -19.68 -7.66 3.40
CA ALA A 138 -20.85 -7.56 4.28
C ALA A 138 -20.78 -6.33 5.20
N LYS A 139 -19.58 -6.00 5.68
CA LYS A 139 -19.33 -4.84 6.56
C LYS A 139 -18.94 -3.58 5.78
N LYS A 140 -18.76 -3.68 4.46
CA LYS A 140 -18.23 -2.63 3.58
C LYS A 140 -16.93 -2.02 4.12
N THR A 141 -16.00 -2.89 4.55
CA THR A 141 -14.69 -2.49 5.08
C THR A 141 -13.53 -2.98 4.20
N LEU A 142 -12.47 -2.17 4.16
CA LEU A 142 -11.19 -2.46 3.53
C LEU A 142 -10.06 -2.20 4.54
N THR A 143 -9.22 -3.19 4.78
CA THR A 143 -8.00 -3.02 5.58
C THR A 143 -6.78 -3.00 4.66
N ILE A 144 -5.99 -1.93 4.75
CA ILE A 144 -4.75 -1.73 3.99
C ILE A 144 -3.67 -1.11 4.87
N ASN A 145 -2.40 -1.29 4.50
CA ASN A 145 -1.28 -0.75 5.28
C ASN A 145 -0.84 0.62 4.76
N PHE A 146 -0.53 1.51 5.69
CA PHE A 146 0.11 2.79 5.43
C PHE A 146 1.43 2.87 6.19
N TYR A 147 2.39 3.59 5.63
CA TYR A 147 3.70 3.76 6.23
C TYR A 147 3.73 5.01 7.10
N TYR A 148 4.11 4.83 8.37
CA TYR A 148 4.61 5.92 9.20
C TYR A 148 6.07 6.20 8.83
N GLU A 149 6.37 7.48 8.71
CA GLU A 149 7.67 8.00 8.29
C GLU A 149 8.17 8.90 9.41
N LYS A 150 9.20 8.43 10.10
CA LYS A 150 9.91 9.20 11.12
C LYS A 150 10.73 10.33 10.49
#